data_AF-A0A2V3IRI5-F1
#
_entry.id   AF-A0A2V3IRI5-F1
#
_cell.length_a   1.000
_cell.length_b   1.000
_cell.length_c   1.000
_cell.angle_alpha   90.00
_cell.angle_beta   90.00
_cell.angle_gamma   90.00
#
_symmetry.space_group_name_H-M   'P 1'
#
loop_
_entity.id
_entity.type
_entity.pdbx_description
1 polymer ?
#
loop_
_entity_poly.entity_id
_entity_poly.type
_entity_poly.pdbx_seq_one_letter_code
_entity_poly.pdbx_strand_id
1 'polypeptide(L)'
;MADRVTALARVSPTPITSLKPTAKLPLIPDQQFIQRAFLHGVLDIETHYLTASLERLSKTVSALFEAGKQPAETEALALTKTLVAELNPARGDAQLFQIAVSNVAQAIRLYTSQAEDYAAATAPDVDLNSRSSAELEDWRLTSIYNGMVCLATAASRSLGDREDGSGPIPEPIAKELDKLSRMSDLYLDGLFLTFKNNVRKVLERMHTEDLEGEAGDDGCSVYVLDITAQISIFAEGVIPGLARSRSLGNQTLNLAKCVLDVFSRHVGLAFPQSEASKIRLSTDMARIELAVESLCAARLLGDSYRALRALRSSILLDTEHFVDADEAVLEQVRPLSSSTLAHILLARCSEENLQQPHRRKGVDAAEYAEWMEHKTEEVLWKDVEASLDRYTESVSESETPYCIEYRAITSLHEKLGRSLKR
;
A
#
# COMPACT_ATOMS: atom_id res chain seq x y z
N MET A 1 28.30 23.51 -8.94
CA MET A 1 27.18 22.81 -9.61
C MET A 1 26.51 23.64 -10.73
N ALA A 2 27.15 24.69 -11.28
CA ALA A 2 26.58 25.48 -12.39
C ALA A 2 27.48 25.60 -13.64
N ASP A 3 28.79 25.31 -13.57
CA ASP A 3 29.72 25.62 -14.68
C ASP A 3 30.10 24.45 -15.60
N ARG A 4 29.74 23.20 -15.27
CA ARG A 4 30.09 22.04 -16.12
C ARG A 4 28.97 21.56 -17.04
N VAL A 5 27.72 21.92 -16.74
CA VAL A 5 26.55 21.56 -17.57
C VAL A 5 26.39 22.55 -18.73
N THR A 6 26.79 23.80 -18.54
CA THR A 6 26.68 24.87 -19.56
C THR A 6 27.70 24.73 -20.70
N ALA A 7 28.76 23.94 -20.50
CA ALA A 7 29.80 23.73 -21.51
C ALA A 7 29.43 22.71 -22.61
N LEU A 8 28.47 21.80 -22.33
CA LEU A 8 28.04 20.78 -23.29
C LEU A 8 26.84 21.20 -24.15
N ALA A 9 26.17 22.31 -23.81
CA ALA A 9 24.96 22.78 -24.50
C ALA A 9 25.21 23.75 -25.66
N ARG A 10 26.48 24.02 -26.04
CA ARG A 10 26.84 25.03 -27.06
C ARG A 10 27.56 24.49 -28.29
N VAL A 11 27.50 23.18 -28.57
CA VAL A 11 28.00 22.65 -29.84
C VAL A 11 26.82 22.45 -30.78
N SER A 12 26.46 23.52 -31.47
CA SER A 12 25.62 23.46 -32.67
C SER A 12 26.18 22.44 -33.67
N PRO A 13 25.34 21.75 -34.46
CA PRO A 13 25.81 20.81 -35.46
C PRO A 13 26.44 21.61 -36.60
N THR A 14 27.75 21.82 -36.55
CA THR A 14 28.47 22.33 -37.72
C THR A 14 28.58 21.20 -38.73
N PRO A 15 27.97 21.31 -39.92
CA PRO A 15 28.25 20.40 -41.01
C PRO A 15 29.74 20.49 -41.32
N ILE A 16 30.39 19.34 -41.54
CA ILE A 16 31.78 19.28 -41.96
C ILE A 16 31.86 19.83 -43.39
N THR A 17 31.97 21.15 -43.53
CA THR A 17 32.27 21.81 -44.79
C THR A 17 33.59 22.58 -44.63
N SER A 18 34.60 22.04 -45.31
CA SER A 18 35.97 22.52 -45.45
C SER A 18 36.95 22.19 -44.30
N LEU A 19 37.73 21.13 -44.53
CA LEU A 19 39.09 21.02 -43.99
C LEU A 19 39.92 22.14 -44.61
N LYS A 20 40.26 23.18 -43.83
CA LYS A 20 41.31 24.14 -44.22
C LYS A 20 42.69 23.47 -44.05
N PRO A 21 43.52 23.38 -45.10
CA PRO A 21 44.83 22.78 -45.00
C PRO A 21 45.85 23.83 -44.59
N THR A 22 46.07 24.03 -43.29
CA THR A 22 47.18 24.86 -42.80
C THR A 22 47.82 24.29 -41.55
N ALA A 23 48.69 23.29 -41.76
CA ALA A 23 49.93 23.11 -41.03
C ALA A 23 50.77 22.08 -41.80
N LYS A 24 52.03 22.40 -42.10
CA LYS A 24 52.94 21.48 -42.79
C LYS A 24 53.11 20.22 -41.93
N LEU A 25 52.52 19.11 -42.38
CA LEU A 25 52.76 17.78 -41.83
C LEU A 25 54.25 17.44 -41.98
N PRO A 26 54.92 16.93 -40.94
CA PRO A 26 56.28 16.41 -41.07
C PRO A 26 56.28 15.24 -42.07
N LEU A 27 57.28 15.20 -42.97
CA LEU A 27 57.38 14.25 -44.08
C LEU A 27 57.51 12.77 -43.63
N ILE A 28 57.81 12.52 -42.35
CA ILE A 28 57.76 11.21 -41.71
C ILE A 28 57.16 11.44 -40.32
N PRO A 29 55.92 11.01 -40.05
CA PRO A 29 55.30 11.22 -38.75
C PRO A 29 56.04 10.40 -37.69
N ASP A 30 56.55 11.09 -36.67
CA ASP A 30 57.21 10.47 -35.52
C ASP A 30 56.24 9.49 -34.84
N GLN A 31 56.72 8.35 -34.35
CA GLN A 31 55.86 7.29 -33.80
C GLN A 31 54.97 7.81 -32.66
N GLN A 32 55.48 8.77 -31.88
CA GLN A 32 54.74 9.46 -30.81
C GLN A 32 53.62 10.37 -31.35
N PHE A 33 53.79 10.97 -32.53
CA PHE A 33 52.76 11.80 -33.17
C PHE A 33 51.61 10.93 -33.68
N ILE A 34 51.91 9.80 -34.32
CA ILE A 34 50.88 8.83 -34.79
C ILE A 34 50.08 8.30 -33.60
N GLN A 35 50.76 7.91 -32.52
CA GLN A 35 50.11 7.42 -31.30
C GLN A 35 49.17 8.47 -30.68
N ARG A 36 49.61 9.72 -30.56
CA ARG A 36 48.76 10.80 -30.01
C ARG A 36 47.58 11.13 -30.92
N ALA A 37 47.78 11.19 -32.24
CA ALA A 37 46.70 11.45 -33.19
C ALA A 37 45.67 10.32 -33.20
N PHE A 38 46.12 9.07 -33.09
CA PHE A 38 45.23 7.91 -32.98
C PHE A 38 44.43 7.94 -31.67
N LEU A 39 45.08 8.17 -30.52
CA LEU A 39 44.38 8.28 -29.23
C LEU A 39 43.36 9.41 -29.21
N HIS A 40 43.70 10.57 -29.78
CA HIS A 40 42.76 11.69 -29.90
C HIS A 40 41.57 11.33 -30.79
N GLY A 41 41.81 10.68 -31.94
CA GLY A 41 40.73 10.24 -32.83
C GLY A 41 39.82 9.20 -32.19
N VAL A 42 40.35 8.28 -31.39
CA VAL A 42 39.56 7.30 -30.62
C VAL A 42 38.69 8.01 -29.57
N LEU A 43 39.26 8.93 -28.80
CA LEU A 43 38.51 9.73 -27.81
C LEU A 43 37.39 10.56 -28.45
N ASP A 44 37.63 11.15 -29.63
CA ASP A 44 36.61 11.89 -30.37
C ASP A 44 35.44 10.99 -30.81
N ILE A 45 35.74 9.76 -31.25
CA ILE A 45 34.72 8.77 -31.61
C ILE A 45 33.95 8.31 -30.37
N GLU A 46 34.63 8.05 -29.26
CA GLU A 46 34.02 7.64 -27.99
C GLU A 46 33.06 8.71 -27.44
N THR A 47 33.52 9.95 -27.39
CA THR A 47 32.70 11.09 -26.92
C THR A 47 31.48 11.30 -27.81
N HIS A 48 31.64 11.18 -29.14
CA HIS A 48 30.53 11.27 -30.07
C HIS A 48 29.53 10.11 -29.89
N TYR A 49 30.03 8.88 -29.75
CA TYR A 49 29.20 7.71 -29.51
C TYR A 49 28.38 7.83 -28.22
N LEU A 50 29.00 8.24 -27.12
CA LEU A 50 28.34 8.40 -25.82
C LEU A 50 27.31 9.53 -25.82
N THR A 51 27.59 10.63 -26.51
CA THR A 51 26.62 11.73 -26.69
C THR A 51 25.42 11.26 -27.51
N ALA A 52 25.67 10.56 -28.61
CA ALA A 52 24.62 9.99 -29.45
C ALA A 52 23.79 8.92 -28.70
N SER A 53 24.42 8.11 -27.83
CA SER A 53 23.75 7.14 -26.97
C SER A 53 22.76 7.81 -26.01
N LEU A 54 23.20 8.86 -25.32
CA LEU A 54 22.33 9.63 -24.42
C LEU A 54 21.16 10.27 -25.17
N GLU A 55 21.39 10.85 -26.35
CA GLU A 55 20.33 11.42 -27.18
C GLU A 55 19.33 10.36 -27.64
N ARG A 56 19.79 9.19 -28.09
CA ARG A 56 18.92 8.07 -28.48
C ARG A 56 18.04 7.64 -27.31
N LEU A 57 18.64 7.39 -26.15
CA LEU A 57 17.92 6.98 -24.95
C LEU A 57 16.89 8.02 -24.52
N SER A 58 17.27 9.30 -24.50
CA SER A 58 16.37 10.40 -24.12
C SER A 58 15.19 10.53 -25.09
N LYS A 59 15.44 10.41 -26.40
CA LYS A 59 14.39 10.41 -27.44
C LYS A 59 13.46 9.20 -27.30
N THR A 60 14.00 8.01 -27.05
CA THR A 60 13.20 6.80 -26.82
C THR A 60 12.28 6.98 -25.62
N VAL A 61 12.79 7.48 -24.50
CA VAL A 61 11.98 7.72 -23.29
C VAL A 61 10.91 8.76 -23.56
N SER A 62 11.25 9.93 -24.11
CA SER A 62 10.25 10.98 -24.41
C SER A 62 9.15 10.51 -25.36
N ALA A 63 9.50 9.72 -26.39
CA ALA A 63 8.52 9.18 -27.33
C ALA A 63 7.48 8.23 -26.68
N LEU A 64 7.79 7.64 -25.52
CA LEU A 64 6.84 6.81 -24.77
C LEU A 64 5.71 7.62 -24.13
N PHE A 65 5.97 8.89 -23.80
CA PHE A 65 5.02 9.79 -23.14
C PHE A 65 4.43 10.85 -24.10
N GLU A 66 4.90 10.89 -25.35
CA GLU A 66 4.36 11.80 -26.37
C GLU A 66 2.89 11.52 -26.69
N ALA A 67 2.14 12.60 -26.97
CA ALA A 67 0.72 12.57 -27.36
C ALA A 67 -0.23 11.90 -26.34
N GLY A 68 0.13 11.92 -25.04
CA GLY A 68 -0.72 11.36 -23.98
C GLY A 68 -0.72 9.84 -23.93
N LYS A 69 0.22 9.18 -24.62
CA LYS A 69 0.44 7.74 -24.49
C LYS A 69 0.94 7.40 -23.09
N GLN A 70 0.50 6.26 -22.59
CA GLN A 70 0.94 5.71 -21.32
C GLN A 70 1.82 4.49 -21.59
N PRO A 71 3.09 4.48 -21.15
CA PRO A 71 3.93 3.30 -21.30
C PRO A 71 3.38 2.16 -20.45
N ALA A 72 2.89 1.11 -21.12
CA ALA A 72 2.46 -0.12 -20.47
C ALA A 72 3.67 -1.08 -20.35
N GLU A 73 3.39 -2.33 -20.01
CA GLU A 73 4.43 -3.36 -19.84
C GLU A 73 5.25 -3.60 -21.12
N THR A 74 4.61 -3.53 -22.29
CA THR A 74 5.24 -3.77 -23.58
C THR A 74 6.31 -2.71 -23.91
N GLU A 75 5.98 -1.45 -23.67
CA GLU A 75 6.87 -0.30 -23.86
C GLU A 75 8.02 -0.34 -22.86
N ALA A 76 7.75 -0.68 -21.61
CA ALA A 76 8.77 -0.84 -20.57
C ALA A 76 9.78 -1.96 -20.90
N LEU A 77 9.30 -3.09 -21.43
CA LEU A 77 10.17 -4.18 -21.90
C LEU A 77 10.99 -3.76 -23.13
N ALA A 78 10.41 -3.02 -24.05
CA ALA A 78 11.13 -2.48 -25.21
C ALA A 78 12.24 -1.51 -24.77
N LEU A 79 11.93 -0.60 -23.84
CA LEU A 79 12.92 0.31 -23.25
C LEU A 79 14.05 -0.47 -22.58
N THR A 80 13.72 -1.49 -21.78
CA THR A 80 14.73 -2.34 -21.12
C THR A 80 15.69 -2.97 -22.13
N LYS A 81 15.20 -3.48 -23.26
CA LYS A 81 16.05 -4.04 -24.33
C LYS A 81 16.98 -2.98 -24.92
N THR A 82 16.49 -1.76 -25.11
CA THR A 82 17.31 -0.63 -25.58
C THR A 82 18.39 -0.26 -24.57
N LEU A 83 18.08 -0.22 -23.27
CA LEU A 83 19.06 0.04 -22.21
C LEU A 83 20.19 -1.01 -22.22
N VAL A 84 19.85 -2.29 -22.37
CA VAL A 84 20.83 -3.39 -22.47
C VAL A 84 21.69 -3.25 -23.74
N ALA A 85 21.09 -2.90 -24.88
CA ALA A 85 21.80 -2.73 -26.14
C ALA A 85 22.80 -1.56 -26.12
N GLU A 86 22.55 -0.53 -25.32
CA GLU A 86 23.47 0.60 -25.12
C GLU A 86 24.57 0.28 -24.09
N LEU A 87 24.31 -0.61 -23.13
CA LEU A 87 25.28 -1.00 -22.11
C LEU A 87 26.30 -2.03 -22.62
N ASN A 88 25.85 -3.00 -23.44
CA ASN A 88 26.68 -4.14 -23.87
C ASN A 88 27.97 -3.77 -24.61
N PRO A 89 27.97 -2.84 -25.59
CA PRO A 89 29.19 -2.45 -26.30
C PRO A 89 30.25 -1.81 -25.39
N ALA A 90 29.82 -1.24 -24.26
CA ALA A 90 30.69 -0.52 -23.34
C ALA A 90 31.40 -1.41 -22.32
N ARG A 91 31.00 -2.68 -22.16
CA ARG A 91 31.54 -3.58 -21.12
C ARG A 91 33.02 -3.92 -21.30
N GLY A 92 33.56 -3.76 -22.50
CA GLY A 92 34.97 -4.05 -22.80
C GLY A 92 35.96 -3.01 -22.26
N ASP A 93 35.51 -1.80 -21.93
CA ASP A 93 36.35 -0.70 -21.42
C ASP A 93 35.75 -0.13 -20.13
N ALA A 94 36.54 -0.03 -19.07
CA ALA A 94 36.06 0.42 -17.76
C ALA A 94 35.59 1.88 -17.74
N GLN A 95 36.23 2.78 -18.50
CA GLN A 95 35.84 4.19 -18.59
C GLN A 95 34.59 4.36 -19.44
N LEU A 96 34.53 3.66 -20.59
CA LEU A 96 33.34 3.67 -21.45
C LEU A 96 32.13 3.10 -20.71
N PHE A 97 32.33 2.01 -19.96
CA PHE A 97 31.30 1.39 -19.15
C PHE A 97 30.73 2.33 -18.09
N GLN A 98 31.58 3.08 -17.37
CA GLN A 98 31.11 4.04 -16.36
C GLN A 98 30.24 5.15 -16.95
N ILE A 99 30.60 5.67 -18.14
CA ILE A 99 29.80 6.71 -18.79
C ILE A 99 28.50 6.12 -19.36
N ALA A 100 28.55 4.93 -19.97
CA ALA A 100 27.35 4.22 -20.44
C ALA A 100 26.36 3.93 -19.29
N VAL A 101 26.87 3.50 -18.13
CA VAL A 101 26.08 3.35 -16.90
C VAL A 101 25.43 4.66 -16.49
N SER A 102 26.15 5.78 -16.54
CA SER A 102 25.60 7.10 -16.25
C SER A 102 24.49 7.50 -17.23
N ASN A 103 24.65 7.19 -18.52
CA ASN A 103 23.65 7.48 -19.55
C ASN A 103 22.37 6.65 -19.34
N VAL A 104 22.51 5.36 -19.04
CA VAL A 104 21.39 4.46 -18.71
C VAL A 104 20.66 4.93 -17.45
N ALA A 105 21.40 5.31 -16.40
CA ALA A 105 20.82 5.87 -15.18
C ALA A 105 20.05 7.17 -15.46
N GLN A 106 20.57 8.05 -16.32
CA GLN A 106 19.88 9.28 -16.73
C GLN A 106 18.59 8.98 -17.52
N ALA A 107 18.57 7.94 -18.35
CA ALA A 107 17.38 7.51 -19.07
C ALA A 107 16.28 7.00 -18.11
N ILE A 108 16.65 6.18 -17.11
CA ILE A 108 15.72 5.70 -16.07
C ILE A 108 15.18 6.88 -15.24
N ARG A 109 16.04 7.83 -14.88
CA ARG A 109 15.62 9.07 -14.21
C ARG A 109 14.62 9.84 -15.06
N LEU A 110 14.88 10.01 -16.36
CA LEU A 110 13.98 10.74 -17.26
C LEU A 110 12.61 10.06 -17.34
N TYR A 111 12.60 8.73 -17.44
CA TYR A 111 11.35 7.94 -17.42
C TYR A 111 10.59 8.15 -16.11
N THR A 112 11.31 8.13 -14.98
CA THR A 112 10.73 8.36 -13.65
C THR A 112 10.08 9.74 -13.59
N SER A 113 10.80 10.80 -13.97
CA SER A 113 10.29 12.17 -14.00
C SER A 113 9.06 12.34 -14.89
N GLN A 114 9.06 11.74 -16.08
CA GLN A 114 7.90 11.84 -16.99
C GLN A 114 6.69 11.07 -16.46
N ALA A 115 6.91 9.95 -15.76
CA ALA A 115 5.84 9.23 -15.05
C ALA A 115 5.29 10.03 -13.86
N GLU A 116 6.14 10.79 -13.14
CA GLU A 116 5.69 11.76 -12.11
C GLU A 116 4.82 12.85 -12.72
N ASP A 117 5.30 13.50 -13.79
CA ASP A 117 4.59 14.60 -14.45
C ASP A 117 3.23 14.13 -15.00
N TYR A 118 3.19 12.93 -15.59
CA TYR A 118 1.95 12.35 -16.06
C TYR A 118 0.99 12.07 -14.90
N ALA A 119 1.47 11.47 -13.82
CA ALA A 119 0.65 11.16 -12.66
C ALA A 119 0.11 12.44 -12.02
N ALA A 120 0.92 13.50 -11.92
CA ALA A 120 0.50 14.80 -11.43
C ALA A 120 -0.55 15.47 -12.35
N ALA A 121 -0.42 15.34 -13.67
CA ALA A 121 -1.41 15.84 -14.62
C ALA A 121 -2.71 15.02 -14.62
N THR A 122 -2.62 13.74 -14.28
CA THR A 122 -3.75 12.81 -14.23
C THR A 122 -4.41 12.77 -12.87
N ALA A 123 -3.71 13.20 -11.81
CA ALA A 123 -4.26 13.38 -10.48
C ALA A 123 -5.42 14.37 -10.60
N PRO A 124 -6.67 13.89 -10.55
CA PRO A 124 -7.78 14.82 -10.57
C PRO A 124 -7.77 15.54 -9.22
N ASP A 125 -8.19 16.80 -9.21
CA ASP A 125 -8.32 17.71 -8.06
C ASP A 125 -9.42 17.24 -7.08
N VAL A 126 -9.44 15.94 -6.81
CA VAL A 126 -10.58 15.18 -6.31
C VAL A 126 -10.24 14.72 -4.92
N ASP A 127 -11.08 15.17 -3.99
CA ASP A 127 -11.24 14.60 -2.67
C ASP A 127 -11.16 13.07 -2.79
N LEU A 128 -10.03 12.48 -2.39
CA LEU A 128 -9.73 11.05 -2.52
C LEU A 128 -10.81 10.18 -1.85
N ASN A 129 -11.62 10.81 -0.99
CA ASN A 129 -12.72 10.28 -0.24
C ASN A 129 -14.06 10.24 -1.02
N SER A 130 -14.14 10.79 -2.24
CA SER A 130 -15.39 10.89 -3.03
C SER A 130 -15.39 10.06 -4.32
N ARG A 131 -14.33 9.30 -4.62
CA ARG A 131 -14.28 8.46 -5.83
C ARG A 131 -15.29 7.33 -5.73
N SER A 132 -16.19 7.28 -6.69
CA SER A 132 -17.20 6.22 -6.81
C SER A 132 -16.56 4.88 -7.17
N SER A 133 -17.27 3.78 -6.89
CA SER A 133 -16.79 2.43 -7.22
C SER A 133 -16.52 2.25 -8.72
N ALA A 134 -17.28 2.91 -9.59
CA ALA A 134 -17.08 2.89 -11.04
C ALA A 134 -15.81 3.64 -11.49
N GLU A 135 -15.38 4.67 -10.75
CA GLU A 135 -14.14 5.41 -11.04
C GLU A 135 -12.88 4.71 -10.54
N LEU A 136 -13.04 3.66 -9.72
CA LEU A 136 -11.96 2.77 -9.29
C LEU A 136 -11.72 1.65 -10.31
N GLU A 137 -12.76 1.18 -11.01
CA GLU A 137 -12.65 0.19 -12.09
C GLU A 137 -11.73 0.68 -13.23
N ASP A 138 -11.85 1.96 -13.60
CA ASP A 138 -10.99 2.61 -14.59
C ASP A 138 -9.86 3.42 -13.90
N TRP A 139 -9.01 2.74 -13.11
CA TRP A 139 -7.86 3.39 -12.49
C TRP A 139 -6.87 3.86 -13.58
N ARG A 140 -6.99 5.12 -13.98
CA ARG A 140 -6.24 5.73 -15.09
C ARG A 140 -4.71 5.63 -14.98
N LEU A 141 -4.17 5.37 -13.80
CA LEU A 141 -2.72 5.21 -13.58
C LEU A 141 -2.24 3.74 -13.76
N THR A 142 -3.14 2.80 -14.07
CA THR A 142 -2.83 1.37 -14.24
C THR A 142 -1.67 1.14 -15.19
N SER A 143 -1.74 1.72 -16.40
CA SER A 143 -0.73 1.51 -17.43
C SER A 143 0.66 1.96 -16.96
N ILE A 144 0.76 3.15 -16.37
CA ILE A 144 2.03 3.70 -15.90
C ILE A 144 2.57 2.93 -14.70
N TYR A 145 1.71 2.56 -13.74
CA TYR A 145 2.11 1.67 -12.64
C TYR A 145 2.71 0.37 -13.19
N ASN A 146 2.04 -0.27 -14.16
CA ASN A 146 2.52 -1.50 -14.77
C ASN A 146 3.85 -1.30 -15.51
N GLY A 147 3.97 -0.20 -16.27
CA GLY A 147 5.21 0.17 -16.96
C GLY A 147 6.37 0.38 -15.99
N MET A 148 6.16 1.10 -14.88
CA MET A 148 7.18 1.32 -13.85
C MET A 148 7.65 0.03 -13.18
N VAL A 149 6.70 -0.81 -12.73
CA VAL A 149 7.01 -2.10 -12.08
C VAL A 149 7.74 -3.03 -13.05
N CYS A 150 7.27 -3.08 -14.31
CA CYS A 150 7.88 -3.90 -15.35
C CYS A 150 9.29 -3.41 -15.69
N LEU A 151 9.50 -2.10 -15.88
CA LEU A 151 10.82 -1.52 -16.13
C LEU A 151 11.76 -1.79 -14.96
N ALA A 152 11.34 -1.52 -13.72
CA ALA A 152 12.15 -1.75 -12.53
C ALA A 152 12.58 -3.23 -12.41
N THR A 153 11.63 -4.16 -12.61
CA THR A 153 11.87 -5.59 -12.49
C THR A 153 12.74 -6.13 -13.63
N ALA A 154 12.46 -5.73 -14.87
CA ALA A 154 13.19 -6.19 -16.05
C ALA A 154 14.61 -5.63 -16.08
N ALA A 155 14.79 -4.34 -15.80
CA ALA A 155 16.09 -3.69 -15.73
C ALA A 155 16.96 -4.26 -14.60
N SER A 156 16.37 -4.54 -13.43
CA SER A 156 17.10 -5.17 -12.32
C SER A 156 17.62 -6.58 -12.66
N ARG A 157 17.01 -7.26 -13.63
CA ARG A 157 17.41 -8.61 -14.07
C ARG A 157 18.41 -8.60 -15.23
N SER A 158 18.52 -7.51 -15.98
CA SER A 158 19.25 -7.47 -17.26
C SER A 158 20.41 -6.48 -17.30
N LEU A 159 20.49 -5.53 -16.36
CA LEU A 159 21.53 -4.49 -16.32
C LEU A 159 22.69 -4.80 -15.35
N GLY A 160 22.90 -6.06 -14.98
CA GLY A 160 24.08 -6.47 -14.22
C GLY A 160 25.39 -6.17 -14.96
N ASP A 161 26.50 -6.10 -14.23
CA ASP A 161 27.83 -5.71 -14.73
C ASP A 161 28.52 -6.74 -15.65
N ARG A 162 28.02 -7.98 -15.74
CA ARG A 162 28.53 -9.04 -16.63
C ARG A 162 27.81 -9.06 -17.98
N GLU A 163 28.49 -9.51 -19.04
CA GLU A 163 27.98 -9.49 -20.43
C GLU A 163 26.64 -10.21 -20.65
N ASP A 164 26.34 -11.21 -19.82
CA ASP A 164 25.06 -11.92 -19.80
C ASP A 164 23.94 -11.18 -19.04
N GLY A 165 24.22 -9.98 -18.53
CA GLY A 165 23.33 -9.17 -17.69
C GLY A 165 23.28 -9.62 -16.23
N SER A 166 24.08 -10.63 -15.85
CA SER A 166 24.20 -11.10 -14.47
C SER A 166 25.19 -10.26 -13.65
N GLY A 167 25.24 -10.48 -12.33
CA GLY A 167 26.14 -9.76 -11.43
C GLY A 167 25.52 -8.53 -10.77
N PRO A 168 26.28 -7.82 -9.92
CA PRO A 168 25.78 -6.63 -9.22
C PRO A 168 25.38 -5.54 -10.21
N ILE A 169 24.23 -4.92 -9.97
CA ILE A 169 23.78 -3.76 -10.73
C ILE A 169 24.71 -2.58 -10.38
N PRO A 170 25.23 -1.83 -11.36
CA PRO A 170 26.02 -0.65 -11.09
C PRO A 170 25.26 0.38 -10.24
N GLU A 171 25.93 0.92 -9.22
CA GLU A 171 25.33 1.81 -8.21
C GLU A 171 24.47 2.96 -8.77
N PRO A 172 24.88 3.68 -9.84
CA PRO A 172 24.04 4.75 -10.41
C PRO A 172 22.69 4.25 -10.95
N ILE A 173 22.67 3.05 -11.53
CA ILE A 173 21.46 2.42 -12.07
C ILE A 173 20.60 1.92 -10.90
N ALA A 174 21.20 1.21 -9.95
CA ALA A 174 20.51 0.69 -8.77
C ALA A 174 19.75 1.80 -8.01
N LYS A 175 20.41 2.94 -7.79
CA LYS A 175 19.81 4.11 -7.14
C LYS A 175 18.58 4.66 -7.87
N GLU A 176 18.60 4.72 -9.19
CA GLU A 176 17.46 5.25 -9.97
C GLU A 176 16.34 4.21 -10.10
N LEU A 177 16.66 2.91 -10.17
CA LEU A 177 15.68 1.82 -10.08
C LEU A 177 14.95 1.81 -8.72
N ASP A 178 15.68 2.01 -7.63
CA ASP A 178 15.09 2.13 -6.29
C ASP A 178 14.10 3.29 -6.17
N LYS A 179 14.38 4.42 -6.84
CA LYS A 179 13.43 5.55 -6.87
C LYS A 179 12.18 5.21 -7.68
N LEU A 180 12.35 4.58 -8.84
CA LEU A 180 11.25 4.13 -9.67
C LEU A 180 10.34 3.14 -8.90
N SER A 181 10.93 2.20 -8.16
CA SER A 181 10.17 1.27 -7.31
C SER A 181 9.44 2.00 -6.18
N ARG A 182 10.09 2.90 -5.45
CA ARG A 182 9.43 3.71 -4.40
C ARG A 182 8.26 4.52 -4.95
N MET A 183 8.39 5.08 -6.14
CA MET A 183 7.31 5.81 -6.79
C MET A 183 6.14 4.90 -7.17
N SER A 184 6.41 3.70 -7.69
CA SER A 184 5.35 2.72 -7.95
C SER A 184 4.63 2.30 -6.67
N ASP A 185 5.37 2.17 -5.55
CA ASP A 185 4.78 1.87 -4.24
C ASP A 185 3.89 3.01 -3.74
N LEU A 186 4.29 4.28 -3.91
CA LEU A 186 3.47 5.43 -3.52
C LEU A 186 2.13 5.49 -4.26
N TYR A 187 2.11 5.17 -5.56
CA TYR A 187 0.86 5.16 -6.33
C TYR A 187 -0.06 4.01 -5.92
N LEU A 188 0.55 2.86 -5.64
CA LEU A 188 -0.17 1.72 -5.11
C LEU A 188 -0.77 2.04 -3.73
N ASP A 189 0.02 2.64 -2.85
CA ASP A 189 -0.42 3.05 -1.50
C ASP A 189 -1.60 4.03 -1.57
N GLY A 190 -1.55 5.01 -2.48
CA GLY A 190 -2.65 5.95 -2.71
C GLY A 190 -3.94 5.25 -3.13
N LEU A 191 -3.88 4.31 -4.08
CA LEU A 191 -5.04 3.52 -4.52
C LEU A 191 -5.65 2.73 -3.36
N PHE A 192 -4.82 2.02 -2.60
CA PHE A 192 -5.28 1.20 -1.48
C PHE A 192 -5.80 2.06 -0.31
N LEU A 193 -5.24 3.24 -0.08
CA LEU A 193 -5.72 4.18 0.92
C LEU A 193 -7.13 4.68 0.59
N THR A 194 -7.39 5.07 -0.67
CA THR A 194 -8.73 5.44 -1.13
C THR A 194 -9.74 4.33 -0.86
N PHE A 195 -9.41 3.09 -1.20
CA PHE A 195 -10.31 1.96 -0.97
C PHE A 195 -10.55 1.69 0.52
N LYS A 196 -9.50 1.75 1.36
CA LYS A 196 -9.65 1.62 2.82
C LYS A 196 -10.56 2.71 3.40
N ASN A 197 -10.47 3.95 2.93
CA ASN A 197 -11.34 5.03 3.38
C ASN A 197 -12.79 4.80 2.97
N ASN A 198 -13.05 4.32 1.76
CA ASN A 198 -14.39 3.94 1.30
C ASN A 198 -14.99 2.82 2.16
N VAL A 199 -14.19 1.80 2.50
CA VAL A 199 -14.57 0.73 3.43
C VAL A 199 -14.98 1.29 4.79
N ARG A 200 -14.18 2.18 5.39
CA ARG A 200 -14.50 2.79 6.69
C ARG A 200 -15.83 3.53 6.64
N LYS A 201 -16.01 4.42 5.66
CA LYS A 201 -17.26 5.16 5.45
C LYS A 201 -18.49 4.28 5.32
N VAL A 202 -18.36 3.15 4.61
CA VAL A 202 -19.46 2.19 4.49
C VAL A 202 -19.78 1.54 5.83
N LEU A 203 -18.75 1.14 6.60
CA LEU A 203 -18.89 0.47 7.89
C LEU A 203 -19.38 1.41 9.00
N GLU A 204 -19.14 2.71 8.91
CA GLU A 204 -19.72 3.71 9.81
C GLU A 204 -21.26 3.67 9.84
N ARG A 205 -21.89 3.30 8.71
CA ARG A 205 -23.35 3.16 8.64
C ARG A 205 -23.92 2.09 9.56
N MET A 206 -23.10 1.16 10.06
CA MET A 206 -23.50 0.18 11.08
C MET A 206 -24.11 0.87 12.32
N HIS A 207 -23.66 2.07 12.66
CA HIS A 207 -24.17 2.83 13.82
C HIS A 207 -25.49 3.54 13.56
N THR A 208 -25.90 3.64 12.30
CA THR A 208 -27.11 4.37 11.86
C THR A 208 -28.20 3.46 11.29
N GLU A 209 -27.82 2.26 10.83
CA GLU A 209 -28.75 1.31 10.22
C GLU A 209 -29.53 0.55 11.29
N ASP A 210 -30.83 0.36 11.06
CA ASP A 210 -31.68 -0.41 11.95
C ASP A 210 -31.44 -1.91 11.75
N LEU A 211 -30.65 -2.51 12.64
CA LEU A 211 -30.34 -3.95 12.63
C LEU A 211 -31.55 -4.83 12.98
N GLU A 212 -32.66 -4.25 13.46
CA GLU A 212 -33.91 -4.96 13.76
C GLU A 212 -34.93 -4.85 12.63
N GLY A 213 -34.73 -3.90 11.70
CA GLY A 213 -35.58 -3.64 10.54
C GLY A 213 -35.50 -4.73 9.46
N GLU A 214 -36.05 -4.48 8.28
CA GLU A 214 -36.01 -5.46 7.18
C GLU A 214 -34.57 -5.76 6.75
N ALA A 215 -34.26 -7.06 6.58
CA ALA A 215 -32.98 -7.49 6.06
C ALA A 215 -32.94 -7.32 4.52
N GLY A 216 -31.74 -7.20 3.96
CA GLY A 216 -31.56 -7.23 2.51
C GLY A 216 -31.92 -8.61 1.90
N ASP A 217 -31.85 -8.70 0.58
CA ASP A 217 -32.30 -9.86 -0.22
C ASP A 217 -31.69 -11.21 0.24
N ASP A 218 -30.49 -11.17 0.85
CA ASP A 218 -29.75 -12.33 1.37
C ASP A 218 -29.83 -12.50 2.91
N GLY A 219 -30.68 -11.75 3.61
CA GLY A 219 -30.71 -11.73 5.08
C GLY A 219 -29.53 -10.99 5.72
N CYS A 220 -28.69 -10.33 4.92
CA CYS A 220 -27.58 -9.48 5.34
C CYS A 220 -28.03 -8.03 5.51
N SER A 221 -27.28 -7.25 6.28
CA SER A 221 -27.46 -5.80 6.37
C SER A 221 -27.05 -5.11 5.06
N VAL A 222 -27.66 -3.95 4.75
CA VAL A 222 -27.43 -3.23 3.48
C VAL A 222 -25.98 -2.77 3.37
N TYR A 223 -25.40 -2.26 4.46
CA TYR A 223 -23.99 -1.87 4.48
C TYR A 223 -23.03 -3.02 4.15
N VAL A 224 -23.41 -4.27 4.47
CA VAL A 224 -22.62 -5.48 4.15
C VAL A 224 -22.70 -5.82 2.67
N LEU A 225 -23.88 -5.69 2.07
CA LEU A 225 -24.02 -5.87 0.63
C LEU A 225 -23.16 -4.84 -0.12
N ASP A 226 -23.17 -3.58 0.32
CA ASP A 226 -22.38 -2.52 -0.29
C ASP A 226 -20.86 -2.75 -0.16
N ILE A 227 -20.35 -3.15 1.01
CA ILE A 227 -18.91 -3.44 1.17
C ILE A 227 -18.50 -4.68 0.36
N THR A 228 -19.33 -5.72 0.31
CA THR A 228 -19.01 -6.92 -0.47
C THR A 228 -18.95 -6.62 -1.97
N ALA A 229 -19.87 -5.79 -2.48
CA ALA A 229 -19.82 -5.30 -3.86
C ALA A 229 -18.56 -4.48 -4.14
N GLN A 230 -18.16 -3.57 -3.23
CA GLN A 230 -16.91 -2.81 -3.37
C GLN A 230 -15.68 -3.72 -3.38
N ILE A 231 -15.63 -4.72 -2.49
CA ILE A 231 -14.54 -5.70 -2.46
C ILE A 231 -14.48 -6.48 -3.77
N SER A 232 -15.60 -6.96 -4.29
CA SER A 232 -15.65 -7.67 -5.58
C SER A 232 -15.17 -6.79 -6.73
N ILE A 233 -15.62 -5.54 -6.81
CA ILE A 233 -15.17 -4.59 -7.84
C ILE A 233 -13.65 -4.40 -7.78
N PHE A 234 -13.08 -4.28 -6.59
CA PHE A 234 -11.65 -4.12 -6.43
C PHE A 234 -10.86 -5.40 -6.73
N ALA A 235 -11.33 -6.55 -6.22
CA ALA A 235 -10.69 -7.84 -6.36
C ALA A 235 -10.71 -8.38 -7.79
N GLU A 236 -11.82 -8.20 -8.50
CA GLU A 236 -12.06 -8.74 -9.83
C GLU A 236 -11.82 -7.71 -10.93
N GLY A 237 -12.05 -6.43 -10.66
CA GLY A 237 -11.90 -5.34 -11.64
C GLY A 237 -10.51 -4.71 -11.63
N VAL A 238 -9.99 -4.36 -10.45
CA VAL A 238 -8.77 -3.52 -10.33
C VAL A 238 -7.50 -4.36 -10.18
N ILE A 239 -7.44 -5.23 -9.17
CA ILE A 239 -6.24 -6.01 -8.84
C ILE A 239 -5.70 -6.82 -10.03
N PRO A 240 -6.52 -7.50 -10.86
CA PRO A 240 -6.01 -8.29 -11.97
C PRO A 240 -5.34 -7.45 -13.07
N GLY A 241 -5.70 -6.16 -13.17
CA GLY A 241 -5.10 -5.21 -14.11
C GLY A 241 -3.74 -4.66 -13.66
N LEU A 242 -3.34 -4.90 -12.40
CA LEU A 242 -2.10 -4.40 -11.84
C LEU A 242 -0.93 -5.38 -12.04
N ALA A 243 0.23 -4.85 -12.41
CA ALA A 243 1.46 -5.62 -12.51
C ALA A 243 1.80 -6.26 -11.16
N ARG A 244 2.10 -7.56 -11.21
CA ARG A 244 2.40 -8.35 -10.01
C ARG A 244 3.70 -7.87 -9.38
N SER A 245 3.62 -7.44 -8.14
CA SER A 245 4.76 -7.04 -7.32
C SER A 245 4.61 -7.58 -5.90
N ARG A 246 5.70 -7.59 -5.14
CA ARG A 246 5.65 -7.92 -3.71
C ARG A 246 4.78 -6.91 -2.95
N SER A 247 4.88 -5.65 -3.33
CA SER A 247 4.10 -4.55 -2.77
C SER A 247 2.60 -4.75 -2.98
N LEU A 248 2.18 -5.16 -4.18
CA LEU A 248 0.78 -5.50 -4.47
C LEU A 248 0.27 -6.61 -3.54
N GLY A 249 1.00 -7.73 -3.44
CA GLY A 249 0.60 -8.83 -2.55
C GLY A 249 0.50 -8.41 -1.08
N ASN A 250 1.44 -7.59 -0.60
CA ASN A 250 1.41 -7.06 0.76
C ASN A 250 0.23 -6.10 0.97
N GLN A 251 -0.05 -5.21 0.02
CA GLN A 251 -1.17 -4.26 0.13
C GLN A 251 -2.52 -4.96 0.08
N THR A 252 -2.69 -5.98 -0.77
CA THR A 252 -3.90 -6.80 -0.81
C THR A 252 -4.12 -7.54 0.52
N LEU A 253 -3.07 -8.13 1.09
CA LEU A 253 -3.15 -8.76 2.41
C LEU A 253 -3.51 -7.76 3.51
N ASN A 254 -2.87 -6.58 3.50
CA ASN A 254 -3.13 -5.53 4.48
C ASN A 254 -4.54 -4.95 4.36
N LEU A 255 -5.08 -4.85 3.15
CA LEU A 255 -6.45 -4.45 2.91
C LEU A 255 -7.44 -5.48 3.49
N ALA A 256 -7.23 -6.75 3.20
CA ALA A 256 -8.05 -7.83 3.73
C ALA A 256 -8.10 -7.83 5.27
N LYS A 257 -6.94 -7.66 5.92
CA LYS A 257 -6.86 -7.50 7.39
C LYS A 257 -7.60 -6.24 7.86
N CYS A 258 -7.38 -5.10 7.20
CA CYS A 258 -8.04 -3.84 7.52
C CYS A 258 -9.57 -3.96 7.51
N VAL A 259 -10.15 -4.64 6.52
CA VAL A 259 -11.61 -4.87 6.45
C VAL A 259 -12.09 -5.61 7.70
N LEU A 260 -11.42 -6.71 8.07
CA LEU A 260 -11.81 -7.51 9.23
C LEU A 260 -11.62 -6.77 10.55
N ASP A 261 -10.51 -6.06 10.71
CA ASP A 261 -10.17 -5.34 11.93
C ASP A 261 -11.12 -4.15 12.15
N VAL A 262 -11.40 -3.38 11.10
CA VAL A 262 -12.35 -2.26 11.15
C VAL A 262 -13.76 -2.80 11.44
N PHE A 263 -14.22 -3.81 10.69
CA PHE A 263 -15.53 -4.41 10.94
C PHE A 263 -15.69 -4.90 12.38
N SER A 264 -14.71 -5.66 12.89
CA SER A 264 -14.74 -6.21 14.26
C SER A 264 -14.83 -5.11 15.32
N ARG A 265 -14.16 -3.98 15.07
CA ARG A 265 -14.19 -2.81 15.95
C ARG A 265 -15.55 -2.13 15.96
N HIS A 266 -16.16 -1.90 14.79
CA HIS A 266 -17.49 -1.31 14.70
C HIS A 266 -18.54 -2.19 15.40
N VAL A 267 -18.43 -3.52 15.24
CA VAL A 267 -19.29 -4.48 15.96
C VAL A 267 -19.18 -4.35 17.48
N GLY A 268 -17.97 -4.18 18.01
CA GLY A 268 -17.76 -4.00 19.45
C GLY A 268 -18.39 -2.73 20.03
N LEU A 269 -18.66 -1.71 19.19
CA LEU A 269 -19.25 -0.45 19.61
C LEU A 269 -20.78 -0.42 19.44
N ALA A 270 -21.30 -0.97 18.34
CA ALA A 270 -22.72 -0.94 18.01
C ALA A 270 -23.55 -2.03 18.71
N PHE A 271 -22.89 -3.09 19.17
CA PHE A 271 -23.43 -4.40 19.56
C PHE A 271 -24.97 -4.54 19.69
N PRO A 272 -25.60 -5.38 18.84
CA PRO A 272 -27.04 -5.61 18.88
C PRO A 272 -27.51 -6.33 20.16
N GLN A 273 -28.68 -5.92 20.68
CA GLN A 273 -29.27 -6.51 21.90
C GLN A 273 -30.23 -7.66 21.61
N SER A 274 -30.94 -7.64 20.48
CA SER A 274 -31.94 -8.68 20.16
C SER A 274 -31.30 -9.92 19.51
N GLU A 275 -31.90 -11.09 19.75
CA GLU A 275 -31.43 -12.34 19.16
C GLU A 275 -31.47 -12.32 17.62
N ALA A 276 -32.50 -11.69 17.04
CA ALA A 276 -32.61 -11.55 15.59
C ALA A 276 -31.44 -10.75 14.98
N SER A 277 -31.04 -9.66 15.63
CA SER A 277 -29.94 -8.81 15.16
C SER A 277 -28.55 -9.44 15.44
N LYS A 278 -28.39 -10.23 16.51
CA LYS A 278 -27.20 -11.08 16.71
C LYS A 278 -27.04 -12.13 15.62
N ILE A 279 -28.13 -12.80 15.22
CA ILE A 279 -28.12 -13.78 14.12
C ILE A 279 -27.79 -13.08 12.80
N ARG A 280 -28.40 -11.93 12.52
CA ARG A 280 -28.08 -11.11 11.33
C ARG A 280 -26.61 -10.74 11.28
N LEU A 281 -26.05 -10.26 12.39
CA LEU A 281 -24.64 -9.92 12.48
C LEU A 281 -23.71 -11.14 12.27
N SER A 282 -24.14 -12.33 12.70
CA SER A 282 -23.45 -13.59 12.39
C SER A 282 -23.48 -13.89 10.89
N THR A 283 -24.60 -13.65 10.21
CA THR A 283 -24.69 -13.76 8.74
C THR A 283 -23.79 -12.74 8.05
N ASP A 284 -23.81 -11.49 8.50
CA ASP A 284 -22.95 -10.40 8.02
C ASP A 284 -21.45 -10.78 8.12
N MET A 285 -21.02 -11.35 9.25
CA MET A 285 -19.66 -11.86 9.43
C MET A 285 -19.29 -12.94 8.41
N ALA A 286 -20.19 -13.87 8.11
CA ALA A 286 -19.93 -14.90 7.08
C ALA A 286 -19.81 -14.28 5.68
N ARG A 287 -20.64 -13.28 5.38
CA ARG A 287 -20.65 -12.60 4.09
C ARG A 287 -19.37 -11.80 3.87
N ILE A 288 -18.90 -11.07 4.89
CA ILE A 288 -17.62 -10.35 4.86
C ILE A 288 -16.45 -11.32 4.78
N GLU A 289 -16.48 -12.42 5.55
CA GLU A 289 -15.46 -13.48 5.50
C GLU A 289 -15.30 -14.00 4.06
N LEU A 290 -16.40 -14.34 3.39
CA LEU A 290 -16.40 -14.81 2.00
C LEU A 290 -15.90 -13.73 1.02
N ALA A 291 -16.30 -12.47 1.20
CA ALA A 291 -15.84 -11.38 0.35
C ALA A 291 -14.32 -11.18 0.47
N VAL A 292 -13.78 -11.22 1.69
CA VAL A 292 -12.35 -11.06 1.94
C VAL A 292 -11.52 -12.21 1.34
N GLU A 293 -12.07 -13.42 1.22
CA GLU A 293 -11.39 -14.53 0.54
C GLU A 293 -11.10 -14.27 -0.94
N SER A 294 -11.85 -13.38 -1.60
CA SER A 294 -11.56 -12.93 -2.97
C SER A 294 -10.27 -12.09 -3.07
N LEU A 295 -9.87 -11.41 -1.99
CA LEU A 295 -8.64 -10.64 -1.91
C LEU A 295 -7.45 -11.52 -1.51
N CYS A 296 -7.65 -12.39 -0.52
CA CYS A 296 -6.58 -13.19 0.06
C CYS A 296 -7.11 -14.43 0.77
N ALA A 297 -6.38 -15.56 0.64
CA ALA A 297 -6.72 -16.78 1.36
C ALA A 297 -6.75 -16.57 2.89
N ALA A 298 -7.80 -17.05 3.56
CA ALA A 298 -8.03 -16.87 5.00
C ALA A 298 -6.83 -17.28 5.88
N ARG A 299 -6.09 -18.33 5.48
CA ARG A 299 -4.89 -18.81 6.19
C ARG A 299 -3.77 -17.76 6.34
N LEU A 300 -3.75 -16.72 5.51
CA LEU A 300 -2.73 -15.66 5.54
C LEU A 300 -3.13 -14.48 6.43
N LEU A 301 -4.41 -14.38 6.82
CA LEU A 301 -4.95 -13.28 7.61
C LEU A 301 -4.52 -13.35 9.08
N GLY A 302 -4.21 -14.54 9.60
CA GLY A 302 -3.67 -14.72 10.94
C GLY A 302 -4.63 -14.22 12.01
N ASP A 303 -4.17 -13.26 12.82
CA ASP A 303 -4.87 -12.77 14.01
C ASP A 303 -6.20 -12.10 13.68
N SER A 304 -6.26 -11.28 12.63
CA SER A 304 -7.50 -10.60 12.19
C SER A 304 -8.63 -11.60 11.90
N TYR A 305 -8.30 -12.74 11.29
CA TYR A 305 -9.27 -13.80 11.01
C TYR A 305 -9.67 -14.54 12.28
N ARG A 306 -8.70 -14.89 13.14
CA ARG A 306 -9.00 -15.52 14.43
C ARG A 306 -9.87 -14.64 15.32
N ALA A 307 -9.63 -13.33 15.32
CA ALA A 307 -10.42 -12.34 16.02
C ALA A 307 -11.87 -12.32 15.51
N LEU A 308 -12.10 -12.27 14.19
CA LEU A 308 -13.46 -12.34 13.61
C LEU A 308 -14.19 -13.63 14.02
N ARG A 309 -13.49 -14.77 14.01
CA ARG A 309 -14.07 -16.06 14.41
C ARG A 309 -14.44 -16.08 15.89
N ALA A 310 -13.56 -15.59 16.75
CA ALA A 310 -13.81 -15.43 18.17
C ALA A 310 -14.97 -14.46 18.42
N LEU A 311 -15.04 -13.36 17.67
CA LEU A 311 -16.12 -12.38 17.73
C LEU A 311 -17.47 -13.04 17.44
N ARG A 312 -17.58 -13.75 16.31
CA ARG A 312 -18.80 -14.47 15.92
C ARG A 312 -19.30 -15.44 16.98
N SER A 313 -18.39 -16.14 17.65
CA SER A 313 -18.78 -17.04 18.72
C SER A 313 -19.13 -16.28 20.01
N SER A 314 -18.42 -15.19 20.30
CA SER A 314 -18.67 -14.37 21.50
C SER A 314 -20.02 -13.64 21.47
N ILE A 315 -20.49 -13.19 20.30
CA ILE A 315 -21.75 -12.44 20.19
C ILE A 315 -22.97 -13.27 20.59
N LEU A 316 -22.88 -14.61 20.46
CA LEU A 316 -23.95 -15.55 20.77
C LEU A 316 -23.89 -16.08 22.21
N LEU A 317 -22.83 -15.76 22.96
CA LEU A 317 -22.71 -16.16 24.37
C LEU A 317 -23.40 -15.13 25.28
N ASP A 318 -24.08 -15.63 26.31
CA ASP A 318 -24.63 -14.81 27.38
C ASP A 318 -23.53 -14.25 28.31
N THR A 319 -23.78 -13.07 28.89
CA THR A 319 -22.81 -12.38 29.75
C THR A 319 -22.38 -13.23 30.96
N GLU A 320 -23.24 -14.13 31.45
CA GLU A 320 -22.96 -15.03 32.58
C GLU A 320 -21.77 -15.97 32.30
N HIS A 321 -21.65 -16.46 31.07
CA HIS A 321 -20.55 -17.35 30.67
C HIS A 321 -19.19 -16.67 30.68
N PHE A 322 -19.14 -15.34 30.63
CA PHE A 322 -17.90 -14.59 30.71
C PHE A 322 -17.44 -14.37 32.16
N VAL A 323 -18.37 -14.27 33.11
CA VAL A 323 -18.05 -14.15 34.54
C VAL A 323 -17.33 -15.41 35.02
N ASP A 324 -17.95 -16.56 34.78
CA ASP A 324 -17.47 -17.88 35.18
C ASP A 324 -16.71 -18.58 34.04
N ALA A 325 -16.05 -17.81 33.17
CA ALA A 325 -15.33 -18.32 32.00
C ALA A 325 -14.38 -19.46 32.39
N ASP A 326 -14.65 -20.64 31.84
CA ASP A 326 -13.79 -21.82 31.91
C ASP A 326 -12.69 -21.75 30.85
N GLU A 327 -11.81 -22.76 30.80
CA GLU A 327 -10.70 -22.78 29.84
C GLU A 327 -11.21 -22.78 28.38
N ALA A 328 -12.37 -23.37 28.10
CA ALA A 328 -12.94 -23.42 26.75
C ALA A 328 -13.39 -22.03 26.29
N VAL A 329 -14.11 -21.30 27.15
CA VAL A 329 -14.51 -19.91 26.88
C VAL A 329 -13.28 -19.01 26.74
N LEU A 330 -12.27 -19.20 27.61
CA LEU A 330 -11.02 -18.43 27.55
C LEU A 330 -10.26 -18.63 26.24
N GLU A 331 -10.09 -19.88 25.77
CA GLU A 331 -9.46 -20.18 24.49
C GLU A 331 -10.26 -19.61 23.30
N GLN A 332 -11.59 -19.63 23.39
CA GLN A 332 -12.46 -19.07 22.36
C GLN A 332 -12.31 -17.55 22.24
N VAL A 333 -12.22 -16.82 23.35
CA VAL A 333 -12.14 -15.35 23.35
C VAL A 333 -10.72 -14.81 23.24
N ARG A 334 -9.70 -15.63 23.52
CA ARG A 334 -8.27 -15.25 23.49
C ARG A 334 -7.81 -14.52 22.21
N PRO A 335 -8.32 -14.83 21.01
CA PRO A 335 -7.94 -14.08 19.81
C PRO A 335 -8.38 -12.62 19.80
N LEU A 336 -9.34 -12.24 20.65
CA LEU A 336 -9.80 -10.86 20.79
C LEU A 336 -8.90 -10.11 21.78
N SER A 337 -8.67 -8.82 21.52
CA SER A 337 -7.98 -7.97 22.48
C SER A 337 -8.85 -7.75 23.73
N SER A 338 -8.21 -7.49 24.87
CA SER A 338 -8.93 -7.25 26.13
C SER A 338 -9.83 -6.03 26.04
N SER A 339 -9.36 -4.98 25.36
CA SER A 339 -10.14 -3.79 25.07
C SER A 339 -11.34 -4.11 24.17
N THR A 340 -11.18 -4.91 23.11
CA THR A 340 -12.29 -5.29 22.22
C THR A 340 -13.37 -6.07 22.99
N LEU A 341 -12.96 -7.03 23.81
CA LEU A 341 -13.88 -7.78 24.68
C LEU A 341 -14.62 -6.86 25.65
N ALA A 342 -13.91 -5.91 26.26
CA ALA A 342 -14.54 -4.96 27.16
C ALA A 342 -15.54 -4.06 26.43
N HIS A 343 -15.24 -3.57 25.22
CA HIS A 343 -16.20 -2.79 24.43
C HIS A 343 -17.45 -3.62 24.13
N ILE A 344 -17.30 -4.89 23.71
CA ILE A 344 -18.44 -5.79 23.47
C ILE A 344 -19.31 -5.95 24.72
N LEU A 345 -18.69 -6.18 25.89
CA LEU A 345 -19.43 -6.35 27.15
C LEU A 345 -20.07 -5.05 27.62
N LEU A 346 -19.39 -3.91 27.51
CA LEU A 346 -19.96 -2.60 27.81
C LEU A 346 -21.11 -2.25 26.85
N ALA A 347 -21.06 -2.71 25.61
CA ALA A 347 -22.13 -2.52 24.64
C ALA A 347 -23.43 -3.24 25.07
N ARG A 348 -23.30 -4.40 25.72
CA ARG A 348 -24.42 -5.21 26.24
C ARG A 348 -25.08 -4.60 27.47
N CYS A 349 -24.38 -3.72 28.17
CA CYS A 349 -24.86 -3.20 29.44
C CYS A 349 -26.09 -2.30 29.22
N SER A 350 -27.15 -2.58 29.97
CA SER A 350 -28.38 -1.79 30.01
C SER A 350 -28.37 -0.75 31.13
N GLU A 351 -27.37 -0.76 32.02
CA GLU A 351 -27.26 0.21 33.10
C GLU A 351 -26.69 1.55 32.60
N GLU A 352 -27.41 2.64 32.90
CA GLU A 352 -27.04 3.99 32.46
C GLU A 352 -25.69 4.47 33.02
N ASN A 353 -25.30 3.97 34.19
CA ASN A 353 -24.07 4.36 34.88
C ASN A 353 -22.82 3.70 34.28
N LEU A 354 -22.95 2.51 33.67
CA LEU A 354 -21.82 1.80 33.04
C LEU A 354 -21.82 2.03 31.53
N GLN A 355 -21.19 3.14 31.13
CA GLN A 355 -21.18 3.58 29.74
C GLN A 355 -19.89 3.17 29.00
N GLN A 356 -20.02 2.90 27.71
CA GLN A 356 -18.87 2.80 26.81
C GLN A 356 -18.03 4.09 26.83
N PRO A 357 -16.71 4.00 26.58
CA PRO A 357 -15.82 5.16 26.67
C PRO A 357 -16.23 6.33 25.79
N HIS A 358 -16.73 6.07 24.58
CA HIS A 358 -17.20 7.10 23.65
C HIS A 358 -18.45 7.84 24.17
N ARG A 359 -19.44 7.12 24.71
CA ARG A 359 -20.65 7.71 25.30
C ARG A 359 -20.33 8.57 26.50
N ARG A 360 -19.45 8.09 27.39
CA ARG A 360 -18.96 8.85 28.56
C ARG A 360 -18.29 10.17 28.15
N LYS A 361 -17.57 10.19 27.03
CA LYS A 361 -16.89 11.37 26.49
C LYS A 361 -17.79 12.27 25.64
N GLY A 362 -18.98 11.81 25.27
CA GLY A 362 -19.86 12.51 24.33
C GLY A 362 -19.32 12.53 22.89
N VAL A 363 -18.51 11.54 22.51
CA VAL A 363 -17.93 11.40 21.17
C VAL A 363 -18.75 10.36 20.39
N ASP A 364 -18.91 10.58 19.08
CA ASP A 364 -19.63 9.64 18.22
C ASP A 364 -18.89 8.29 18.11
N ALA A 365 -19.64 7.21 17.87
CA ALA A 365 -19.09 5.87 17.76
C ALA A 365 -18.14 5.72 16.56
N ALA A 366 -18.40 6.38 15.43
CA ALA A 366 -17.51 6.39 14.27
C ALA A 366 -16.19 7.11 14.57
N GLU A 367 -16.27 8.32 15.15
CA GLU A 367 -15.09 9.11 15.52
C GLU A 367 -14.22 8.37 16.56
N TYR A 368 -14.86 7.68 17.50
CA TYR A 368 -14.14 6.84 18.45
C TYR A 368 -13.51 5.60 17.80
N ALA A 369 -14.18 4.96 16.83
CA ALA A 369 -13.64 3.83 16.08
C ALA A 369 -12.39 4.20 15.27
N GLU A 370 -12.39 5.39 14.65
CA GLU A 370 -11.24 5.96 13.96
C GLU A 370 -10.11 6.26 14.95
N TRP A 371 -10.42 6.91 16.08
CA TRP A 371 -9.43 7.16 17.13
C TRP A 371 -8.76 5.87 17.60
N MET A 372 -9.53 4.80 17.81
CA MET A 372 -9.03 3.50 18.26
C MET A 372 -8.03 2.87 17.27
N GLU A 373 -8.14 3.15 15.96
CA GLU A 373 -7.23 2.60 14.95
C GLU A 373 -5.77 2.98 15.19
N HIS A 374 -5.55 4.16 15.76
CA HIS A 374 -4.23 4.74 15.94
C HIS A 374 -3.68 4.57 17.36
N LYS A 375 -4.31 3.75 18.21
CA LYS A 375 -3.92 3.55 19.61
C LYS A 375 -3.45 2.14 19.89
N THR A 376 -2.54 2.03 20.86
CA THR A 376 -2.11 0.75 21.41
C THR A 376 -3.15 0.20 22.35
N GLU A 377 -3.13 -1.13 22.55
CA GLU A 377 -4.04 -1.82 23.47
C GLU A 377 -3.98 -1.24 24.90
N GLU A 378 -2.80 -0.84 25.37
CA GLU A 378 -2.63 -0.20 26.68
C GLU A 378 -3.40 1.13 26.81
N VAL A 379 -3.45 1.92 25.73
CA VAL A 379 -4.17 3.20 25.73
C VAL A 379 -5.68 2.96 25.65
N LEU A 380 -6.10 1.98 24.84
CA LEU A 380 -7.51 1.57 24.75
C LEU A 380 -8.01 1.03 26.09
N TRP A 381 -7.21 0.21 26.76
CA TRP A 381 -7.57 -0.36 28.06
C TRP A 381 -7.71 0.72 29.13
N LYS A 382 -6.80 1.70 29.19
CA LYS A 382 -6.93 2.83 30.13
C LYS A 382 -8.24 3.61 29.94
N ASP A 383 -8.73 3.69 28.70
CA ASP A 383 -9.98 4.38 28.44
C ASP A 383 -11.20 3.58 28.94
N VAL A 384 -11.15 2.26 28.79
CA VAL A 384 -12.11 1.31 29.36
C VAL A 384 -12.06 1.35 30.89
N GLU A 385 -10.88 1.28 31.48
CA GLU A 385 -10.66 1.32 32.94
C GLU A 385 -11.30 2.56 33.54
N ALA A 386 -11.11 3.72 32.92
CA ALA A 386 -11.71 4.95 33.41
C ALA A 386 -13.26 4.95 33.30
N SER A 387 -13.87 4.16 32.39
CA SER A 387 -15.32 3.93 32.38
C SER A 387 -15.75 3.01 33.54
N LEU A 388 -14.95 1.99 33.84
CA LEU A 388 -15.18 1.09 34.98
C LEU A 388 -15.05 1.82 36.32
N ASP A 389 -14.02 2.66 36.47
CA ASP A 389 -13.76 3.44 37.69
C ASP A 389 -14.94 4.37 38.00
N ARG A 390 -15.42 5.11 36.98
CA ARG A 390 -16.58 5.99 37.12
C ARG A 390 -17.84 5.23 37.55
N TYR A 391 -18.02 4.01 37.07
CA TYR A 391 -19.10 3.14 37.53
C TYR A 391 -18.91 2.74 39.00
N THR A 392 -17.70 2.34 39.40
CA THR A 392 -17.44 1.99 40.81
C THR A 392 -17.68 3.14 41.77
N GLU A 393 -17.34 4.38 41.39
CA GLU A 393 -17.66 5.58 42.15
C GLU A 393 -19.17 5.72 42.33
N SER A 394 -19.95 5.64 41.24
CA SER A 394 -21.41 5.75 41.29
C SER A 394 -22.10 4.68 42.12
N VAL A 395 -21.59 3.44 42.09
CA VAL A 395 -22.16 2.31 42.84
C VAL A 395 -21.77 2.35 44.31
N SER A 396 -20.58 2.87 44.62
CA SER A 396 -20.14 3.06 46.01
C SER A 396 -21.03 4.04 46.78
N GLU A 397 -21.69 4.96 46.07
CA GLU A 397 -22.66 5.89 46.63
C GLU A 397 -24.05 5.27 46.86
N SER A 398 -24.39 4.17 46.16
CA SER A 398 -25.74 3.58 46.14
C SER A 398 -25.90 2.21 46.82
N GLU A 399 -24.83 1.58 47.34
CA GLU A 399 -24.80 0.23 47.95
C GLU A 399 -25.41 -0.90 47.07
N THR A 400 -25.53 -0.69 45.76
CA THR A 400 -26.08 -1.68 44.82
C THR A 400 -25.03 -2.72 44.42
N PRO A 401 -25.40 -3.99 44.17
CA PRO A 401 -24.46 -4.97 43.64
C PRO A 401 -23.97 -4.56 42.24
N TYR A 402 -22.70 -4.81 41.93
CA TYR A 402 -22.15 -4.56 40.61
C TYR A 402 -22.86 -5.38 39.52
N CYS A 403 -23.09 -4.76 38.37
CA CYS A 403 -23.68 -5.42 37.21
C CYS A 403 -22.83 -6.57 36.69
N ILE A 404 -23.48 -7.47 35.95
CA ILE A 404 -22.84 -8.68 35.42
C ILE A 404 -21.75 -8.37 34.39
N GLU A 405 -21.91 -7.31 33.60
CA GLU A 405 -20.93 -6.88 32.60
C GLU A 405 -19.64 -6.40 33.27
N TYR A 406 -19.73 -5.59 34.33
CA TYR A 406 -18.57 -5.14 35.11
C TYR A 406 -17.79 -6.34 35.67
N ARG A 407 -18.51 -7.32 36.25
CA ARG A 407 -17.91 -8.55 36.79
C ARG A 407 -17.27 -9.41 35.71
N ALA A 408 -17.90 -9.49 34.53
CA ALA A 408 -17.36 -10.22 33.39
C ALA A 408 -16.05 -9.60 32.88
N ILE A 409 -16.02 -8.27 32.70
CA ILE A 409 -14.84 -7.55 32.21
C ILE A 409 -13.65 -7.72 33.17
N THR A 410 -13.88 -7.53 34.47
CA THR A 410 -12.84 -7.67 35.50
C THR A 410 -12.33 -9.11 35.62
N SER A 411 -13.23 -10.10 35.66
CA SER A 411 -12.89 -11.53 35.69
C SER A 411 -12.04 -11.95 34.47
N LEU A 412 -12.47 -11.56 33.26
CA LEU A 412 -11.74 -11.89 32.04
C LEU A 412 -10.37 -11.23 31.98
N HIS A 413 -10.27 -9.95 32.36
CA HIS A 413 -8.99 -9.24 32.37
C HIS A 413 -7.98 -9.92 33.30
N GLU A 414 -8.41 -10.33 34.50
CA GLU A 414 -7.55 -11.06 35.43
C GLU A 414 -7.11 -12.42 34.87
N LYS A 415 -8.05 -13.19 34.30
CA LYS A 415 -7.78 -14.54 33.77
C LYS A 415 -6.85 -14.48 32.55
N LEU A 416 -7.11 -13.58 31.60
CA LEU A 416 -6.29 -13.39 30.41
C LEU A 416 -4.92 -12.77 30.75
N GLY A 417 -4.87 -11.84 31.71
CA GLY A 417 -3.62 -11.25 32.19
C GLY A 417 -2.70 -12.24 32.91
N ARG A 418 -3.25 -13.25 33.60
CA ARG A 418 -2.48 -14.36 34.18
C ARG A 418 -1.93 -15.31 33.12
N SER A 419 -2.62 -15.46 31.99
CA SER A 419 -2.18 -16.31 30.86
C SER A 419 -1.02 -15.72 30.06
N LEU A 420 -0.83 -14.38 30.06
CA LEU A 420 0.28 -13.69 29.38
C LEU A 420 1.60 -13.70 30.17
N LYS A 421 1.57 -14.08 31.46
CA LYS A 421 2.74 -14.16 32.35
C LYS A 421 3.30 -15.58 32.53
N ARG A 422 2.71 -16.58 31.88
CA ARG A 422 3.24 -17.95 31.76
C ARG A 422 3.78 -18.13 30.35
#